data_AF-A0A3M1S9S6-F1
#
_entry.id   AF-A0A3M1S9S6-F1
#
_cell.length_a   1.000
_cell.length_b   1.000
_cell.length_c   1.000
_cell.angle_alpha   90.00
_cell.angle_beta   90.00
_cell.angle_gamma   90.00
#
_symmetry.space_group_name_H-M   'P 1'
#
loop_
_entity.id
_entity.type
_entity.pdbx_description
1 polymer ?
#
loop_
_entity_poly.entity_id
_entity_poly.type
_entity_poly.pdbx_seq_one_letter_code
_entity_poly.pdbx_strand_id
1 'polypeptide(L)'
;KNGVTCVEITLHVGYGTFEPVRVRELSRHSVSPEECEITPEAAAILNSAKNNKKRILAIGTTTTRALEFFATKKGMIESGRAIVDLTVTPGYKFKFVDALLTNFHLPKSSLLVMVSTFAGYDLIMNAYRHAVQQRYRFYSYGDCMLIL
;
A
#
# COMPACT_ATOMS: atom_id res chain seq x y z
N LYS A 1 -14.83 -3.95 23.00
CA LYS A 1 -15.40 -3.61 21.68
C LYS A 1 -14.83 -2.27 21.21
N ASN A 2 -13.87 -2.20 20.28
CA ASN A 2 -12.49 -2.67 20.36
C ASN A 2 -11.59 -1.50 19.91
N GLY A 3 -10.46 -1.27 20.58
CA GLY A 3 -9.66 -0.03 20.55
C GLY A 3 -8.88 0.26 19.26
N VAL A 4 -9.46 -0.03 18.09
CA VAL A 4 -8.91 0.30 16.77
C VAL A 4 -9.89 1.24 16.07
N THR A 5 -9.38 2.36 15.58
CA THR A 5 -10.15 3.34 14.80
C THR A 5 -10.08 2.96 13.33
N CYS A 6 -11.24 2.84 12.68
CA CYS A 6 -11.34 2.66 11.24
C CYS A 6 -11.54 4.02 10.56
N VAL A 7 -10.80 4.27 9.48
CA VAL A 7 -10.91 5.47 8.66
C VAL A 7 -11.02 5.04 7.22
N GLU A 8 -12.00 5.59 6.51
CA GLU A 8 -12.23 5.32 5.10
C GLU A 8 -11.64 6.45 4.24
N ILE A 9 -11.06 6.06 3.11
CA ILE A 9 -10.66 6.97 2.03
C ILE A 9 -11.24 6.43 0.73
N THR A 10 -11.48 7.31 -0.25
CA THR A 10 -12.16 6.94 -1.49
C THR A 10 -11.15 6.88 -2.62
N LEU A 11 -11.19 5.81 -3.42
CA LEU A 11 -10.45 5.70 -4.67
C LEU A 11 -11.37 5.25 -5.80
N HIS A 12 -11.30 5.95 -6.93
CA HIS A 12 -11.91 5.54 -8.20
C HIS A 12 -10.88 4.74 -9.00
N VAL A 13 -10.91 3.42 -8.80
CA VAL A 13 -9.95 2.49 -9.37
C VAL A 13 -10.35 2.06 -10.78
N GLY A 14 -9.38 2.07 -11.70
CA GLY A 14 -9.51 1.54 -13.06
C GLY A 14 -8.84 0.17 -13.20
N TYR A 15 -8.90 -0.40 -14.41
CA TYR A 15 -8.26 -1.69 -14.72
C TYR A 15 -6.72 -1.68 -14.55
N GLY A 16 -6.11 -0.50 -14.69
CA GLY A 16 -4.65 -0.30 -14.73
C GLY A 16 -3.88 -0.77 -13.49
N THR A 17 -4.51 -0.82 -12.32
CA THR A 17 -3.86 -1.22 -11.06
C THR A 17 -3.45 -2.70 -11.03
N PHE A 18 -4.10 -3.53 -11.86
CA PHE A 18 -3.80 -4.96 -11.98
C PHE A 18 -2.92 -5.29 -13.19
N GLU A 19 -2.43 -4.29 -13.93
CA GLU A 19 -1.61 -4.54 -15.11
C GLU A 19 -0.25 -5.17 -14.74
N PRO A 20 0.18 -6.21 -15.47
CA PRO A 20 1.47 -6.83 -15.22
C PRO A 20 2.62 -5.89 -15.58
N VAL A 21 3.74 -5.98 -14.85
CA VAL A 21 4.96 -5.23 -15.20
C VAL A 21 5.58 -5.88 -16.44
N ARG A 22 5.52 -5.19 -17.57
CA ARG A 22 6.05 -5.67 -18.87
C ARG A 22 7.43 -5.12 -19.22
N VAL A 23 7.99 -4.24 -18.40
CA VAL A 23 9.30 -3.61 -18.65
C VAL A 23 10.44 -4.37 -17.98
N ARG A 24 11.64 -4.34 -18.60
CA ARG A 24 12.86 -4.94 -18.04
C ARG A 24 13.47 -4.10 -16.93
N GLU A 25 13.40 -2.78 -17.06
CA GLU A 25 13.89 -1.81 -16.07
C GLU A 25 12.71 -1.28 -15.26
N LEU A 26 12.70 -1.53 -13.94
CA LEU A 26 11.62 -1.08 -13.04
C LEU A 26 11.48 0.44 -13.00
N SER A 27 12.56 1.19 -13.25
CA SER A 27 12.56 2.65 -13.37
C SER A 27 11.69 3.18 -14.51
N ARG A 28 11.35 2.33 -15.50
CA ARG A 28 10.49 2.68 -16.63
C ARG A 28 9.05 2.20 -16.47
N HIS A 29 8.72 1.57 -15.34
CA HIS A 29 7.35 1.18 -15.04
C HIS A 29 6.64 2.30 -14.28
N SER A 30 5.40 2.59 -14.66
CA SER A 30 4.47 3.37 -13.85
C SER A 30 3.21 2.55 -13.62
N VAL A 31 2.65 2.66 -12.42
CA VAL A 31 1.29 2.18 -12.14
C VAL A 31 0.31 3.21 -12.67
N SER A 32 -0.82 2.76 -13.23
CA SER A 32 -1.84 3.67 -13.72
C SER A 32 -2.32 4.62 -12.62
N PRO A 33 -2.55 5.90 -12.96
CA PRO A 33 -3.06 6.86 -11.99
C PRO A 33 -4.49 6.52 -11.56
N GLU A 34 -4.81 6.79 -10.29
CA GLU A 34 -6.14 6.58 -9.70
C GLU A 34 -6.62 7.89 -9.09
N GLU A 35 -7.89 8.25 -9.28
CA GLU A 35 -8.47 9.40 -8.57
C GLU A 35 -8.75 9.01 -7.12
N CYS A 36 -8.25 9.79 -6.18
CA CYS A 36 -8.39 9.53 -4.76
C CYS A 36 -8.88 10.78 -4.03
N GLU A 37 -9.70 10.56 -3.01
CA GLU A 37 -10.20 11.58 -2.09
C GLU A 37 -9.91 11.19 -0.64
N ILE A 38 -9.31 12.11 0.11
CA ILE A 38 -9.21 12.06 1.57
C ILE A 38 -9.93 13.27 2.13
N THR A 39 -11.00 13.04 2.89
CA THR A 39 -11.76 14.15 3.49
C THR A 39 -10.97 14.84 4.61
N PRO A 40 -11.27 16.10 4.95
CA PRO A 40 -10.67 16.78 6.10
C PRO A 40 -10.82 15.99 7.41
N GLU A 41 -11.95 15.34 7.62
CA GLU A 41 -12.22 14.51 8.80
C GLU A 41 -11.31 13.28 8.85
N ALA A 42 -11.18 12.57 7.72
CA ALA A 42 -10.30 11.42 7.61
C ALA A 42 -8.83 11.81 7.87
N ALA A 43 -8.37 12.90 7.24
CA ALA A 43 -7.03 13.44 7.46
C ALA A 43 -6.80 13.83 8.94
N ALA A 44 -7.78 14.48 9.58
CA ALA A 44 -7.69 14.85 10.98
C ALA A 44 -7.56 13.63 11.92
N ILE A 45 -8.34 12.56 11.68
CA ILE A 45 -8.26 11.33 12.48
C ILE A 45 -6.89 10.65 12.29
N LEU A 46 -6.44 10.51 11.04
CA LEU A 46 -5.15 9.91 10.70
C LEU A 46 -3.97 10.67 11.31
N ASN A 47 -3.99 12.00 11.21
CA ASN A 47 -2.98 12.88 11.79
C ASN A 47 -2.99 12.86 13.32
N SER A 48 -4.18 12.83 13.94
CA SER A 48 -4.31 12.65 15.38
C SER A 48 -3.73 11.31 15.84
N ALA A 49 -3.99 10.22 15.10
CA ALA A 49 -3.42 8.91 15.38
C ALA A 49 -1.88 8.96 15.34
N LYS A 50 -1.29 9.61 14.32
CA LYS A 50 0.17 9.80 14.25
C LYS A 50 0.74 10.64 15.38
N ASN A 51 0.13 11.77 15.70
CA ASN A 51 0.56 12.62 16.83
C ASN A 51 0.51 11.86 18.17
N ASN A 52 -0.46 10.95 18.32
CA ASN A 52 -0.60 10.07 19.48
C ASN A 52 0.24 8.79 19.38
N LYS A 53 1.20 8.72 18.45
CA LYS A 53 2.11 7.59 18.22
C LYS A 53 1.40 6.25 18.04
N LYS A 54 0.19 6.29 17.48
CA LYS A 54 -0.56 5.09 17.09
C LYS A 54 -0.01 4.58 15.75
N ARG A 55 -0.09 3.26 15.55
CA ARG A 55 0.25 2.63 14.28
C ARG A 55 -0.84 2.88 13.24
N ILE A 56 -0.43 3.17 12.01
CA ILE A 56 -1.28 3.28 10.83
C ILE A 56 -1.17 1.99 10.03
N LEU A 57 -2.24 1.21 10.02
CA LEU A 57 -2.37 0.00 9.22
C LEU A 57 -3.14 0.34 7.94
N ALA A 58 -2.47 0.27 6.79
CA ALA A 58 -3.13 0.36 5.50
C ALA A 58 -3.74 -0.98 5.11
N ILE A 59 -4.99 -0.95 4.64
CA ILE A 59 -5.70 -2.13 4.14
C ILE A 59 -5.68 -2.06 2.61
N GLY A 60 -4.75 -2.79 2.00
CA GLY A 60 -4.57 -2.87 0.57
C GLY A 60 -3.47 -1.94 0.03
N THR A 61 -2.92 -2.33 -1.11
CA THR A 61 -1.81 -1.61 -1.75
C THR A 61 -2.22 -0.27 -2.33
N THR A 62 -3.44 -0.18 -2.84
CA THR A 62 -4.03 1.04 -3.38
C THR A 62 -4.20 2.11 -2.28
N THR A 63 -4.73 1.72 -1.12
CA THR A 63 -4.78 2.58 0.08
C THR A 63 -3.40 3.02 0.52
N THR A 64 -2.40 2.14 0.47
CA THR A 64 -1.01 2.48 0.82
C THR A 64 -0.47 3.56 -0.11
N ARG A 65 -0.63 3.41 -1.43
CA ARG A 65 -0.19 4.41 -2.43
C ARG A 65 -0.88 5.75 -2.21
N ALA A 66 -2.18 5.76 -1.96
CA ALA A 66 -2.93 6.97 -1.68
C ALA A 66 -2.40 7.69 -0.43
N LEU A 67 -2.30 7.00 0.70
CA LEU A 67 -1.80 7.60 1.94
C LEU A 67 -0.37 8.14 1.78
N GLU A 68 0.51 7.40 1.12
CA GLU A 68 1.89 7.83 0.89
C GLU A 68 2.00 9.00 -0.11
N PHE A 69 1.07 9.11 -1.06
CA PHE A 69 0.97 10.24 -1.97
C PHE A 69 0.54 11.52 -1.24
N PHE A 70 -0.52 11.45 -0.43
CA PHE A 70 -1.03 12.58 0.37
C PHE A 70 -0.16 12.89 1.60
N ALA A 71 0.81 12.04 1.93
CA ALA A 71 1.73 12.27 3.04
C ALA A 71 2.75 13.38 2.70
N THR A 72 2.72 14.44 3.49
CA THR A 72 3.72 15.52 3.47
C THR A 72 5.10 15.02 3.87
N LYS A 73 6.14 15.83 3.61
CA LYS A 73 7.52 15.57 4.07
C LYS A 73 7.65 15.42 5.60
N LYS A 74 6.67 15.93 6.36
CA LYS A 74 6.64 15.84 7.83
C LYS A 74 5.92 14.58 8.34
N GLY A 75 5.44 13.70 7.45
CA GLY A 75 4.71 12.48 7.85
C GLY A 75 3.27 12.76 8.30
N MET A 76 2.64 13.80 7.75
CA MET A 76 1.24 14.17 8.00
C MET A 76 0.44 14.09 6.70
N ILE A 77 -0.84 13.74 6.76
CA ILE A 77 -1.75 13.65 5.60
C ILE A 77 -2.38 15.01 5.31
N GLU A 78 -2.34 15.42 4.05
CA GLU A 78 -3.17 16.49 3.50
C GLU A 78 -4.51 15.92 3.02
N SER A 79 -5.61 16.62 3.29
CA SER A 79 -6.92 16.30 2.73
C SER A 79 -7.08 16.88 1.34
N GLY A 80 -7.89 16.26 0.50
CA GLY A 80 -8.23 16.77 -0.82
C GLY A 80 -8.52 15.65 -1.82
N ARG A 81 -8.69 16.07 -3.07
CA ARG A 81 -8.82 15.19 -4.23
C ARG A 81 -7.58 15.30 -5.09
N ALA A 82 -7.05 14.18 -5.54
CA ALA A 82 -5.88 14.15 -6.40
C ALA A 82 -5.88 12.92 -7.30
N ILE A 83 -5.14 13.03 -8.41
CA ILE A 83 -4.76 11.89 -9.23
C ILE A 83 -3.48 11.31 -8.62
N VAL A 84 -3.58 10.12 -8.04
CA VAL A 84 -2.48 9.40 -7.41
C VAL A 84 -1.73 8.59 -8.46
N ASP A 85 -0.56 9.07 -8.85
CA ASP A 85 0.34 8.44 -9.81
C ASP A 85 1.60 7.83 -9.15
N LEU A 86 1.63 7.79 -7.80
CA LEU A 86 2.76 7.26 -7.04
C LEU A 86 3.08 5.83 -7.45
N THR A 87 4.30 5.62 -7.96
CA THR A 87 4.86 4.29 -8.21
C THR A 87 5.96 4.02 -7.21
N VAL A 88 5.74 3.01 -6.36
CA VAL A 88 6.73 2.59 -5.36
C VAL A 88 7.80 1.74 -6.03
N THR A 89 9.05 2.21 -5.94
CA THR A 89 10.24 1.53 -6.45
C THR A 89 11.19 1.19 -5.31
N PRO A 90 12.12 0.23 -5.49
CA PRO A 90 13.09 -0.12 -4.48
C PRO A 90 13.85 1.10 -3.94
N GLY A 91 13.91 1.23 -2.61
CA GLY A 91 14.51 2.38 -1.93
C GLY A 91 13.52 3.49 -1.54
N TYR A 92 12.24 3.37 -1.92
CA TYR A 92 11.20 4.28 -1.43
C TYR A 92 11.10 4.24 0.10
N LYS A 93 11.01 5.41 0.72
CA LYS A 93 10.84 5.56 2.18
C LYS A 93 9.39 5.90 2.48
N PHE A 94 8.67 4.95 3.08
CA PHE A 94 7.32 5.14 3.56
C PHE A 94 7.31 6.17 4.70
N LYS A 95 6.44 7.18 4.58
CA LYS A 95 6.37 8.35 5.46
C LYS A 95 5.23 8.23 6.47
N PHE A 96 4.18 7.49 6.15
CA PHE A 96 2.92 7.52 6.89
C PHE A 96 2.44 6.14 7.33
N VAL A 97 2.52 5.15 6.45
CA VAL A 97 2.03 3.79 6.71
C VAL A 97 3.06 3.00 7.52
N ASP A 98 2.63 2.42 8.65
CA ASP A 98 3.49 1.60 9.52
C ASP A 98 3.32 0.10 9.29
N ALA A 99 2.11 -0.31 8.91
CA ALA A 99 1.76 -1.71 8.70
C ALA A 99 0.87 -1.85 7.46
N LEU A 100 0.91 -3.02 6.83
CA LEU A 100 0.16 -3.29 5.59
C LEU A 100 -0.54 -4.64 5.67
N LEU A 101 -1.86 -4.64 5.46
CA LEU A 101 -2.62 -5.85 5.16
C LEU A 101 -2.87 -5.90 3.65
N THR A 102 -2.40 -6.94 2.98
CA THR A 102 -2.57 -7.11 1.52
C THR A 102 -2.66 -8.58 1.12
N ASN A 103 -2.98 -8.87 -0.13
CA ASN A 103 -3.01 -10.22 -0.67
C ASN A 103 -1.60 -10.70 -1.06
N PHE A 104 -1.48 -11.99 -1.39
CA PHE A 104 -0.31 -12.48 -2.13
C PHE A 104 -0.39 -12.13 -3.62
N HIS A 105 0.52 -11.29 -4.08
CA HIS A 105 0.60 -10.80 -5.46
C HIS A 105 1.38 -11.72 -6.39
N LEU A 106 1.11 -11.65 -7.70
CA LEU A 106 1.79 -12.48 -8.70
C LEU A 106 3.29 -12.13 -8.84
N PRO A 107 4.14 -13.09 -9.27
CA PRO A 107 5.53 -12.81 -9.62
C PRO A 107 5.62 -11.71 -10.69
N LYS A 108 6.67 -10.89 -10.63
CA LYS A 108 6.92 -9.78 -11.56
C LYS A 108 5.75 -8.78 -11.64
N SER A 109 5.09 -8.50 -10.50
CA SER A 109 4.06 -7.45 -10.39
C SER A 109 4.59 -6.22 -9.63
N SER A 110 4.04 -5.05 -9.92
CA SER A 110 4.35 -3.79 -9.23
C SER A 110 3.95 -3.86 -7.76
N LEU A 111 2.87 -4.60 -7.46
CA LEU A 111 2.42 -4.84 -6.10
C LEU A 111 3.44 -5.66 -5.29
N LEU A 112 4.05 -6.69 -5.90
CA LEU A 112 5.14 -7.43 -5.25
C LEU A 112 6.38 -6.56 -5.02
N VAL A 113 6.70 -5.66 -5.96
CA VAL A 113 7.78 -4.68 -5.78
C VAL A 113 7.48 -3.76 -4.59
N MET A 114 6.27 -3.23 -4.49
CA MET A 114 5.88 -2.35 -3.39
C MET A 114 5.95 -3.06 -2.04
N VAL A 115 5.40 -4.27 -1.95
CA VAL A 115 5.43 -5.09 -0.73
C VAL A 115 6.86 -5.46 -0.33
N SER A 116 7.72 -5.79 -1.29
CA SER A 116 9.15 -6.06 -1.05
C SER A 116 9.91 -4.80 -0.63
N THR A 117 9.52 -3.63 -1.14
CA THR A 117 10.10 -2.35 -0.73
C THR A 117 9.66 -1.98 0.68
N PHE A 118 8.42 -2.32 1.06
CA PHE A 118 7.87 -2.05 2.39
C PHE A 118 8.52 -2.90 3.48
N ALA A 119 8.61 -4.22 3.28
CA ALA A 119 9.04 -5.16 4.32
C ALA A 119 10.47 -5.70 4.16
N GLY A 120 11.13 -5.38 3.03
CA GLY A 120 12.42 -5.97 2.66
C GLY A 120 12.28 -7.21 1.78
N TYR A 121 13.16 -7.31 0.78
CA TYR A 121 13.08 -8.34 -0.25
C TYR A 121 13.20 -9.77 0.32
N ASP A 122 14.21 -10.04 1.14
CA ASP A 122 14.47 -11.40 1.64
C ASP A 122 13.34 -11.91 2.53
N LEU A 123 12.77 -11.04 3.37
CA LEU A 123 11.65 -11.37 4.23
C LEU A 123 10.41 -11.76 3.41
N ILE A 124 10.07 -10.95 2.40
CA ILE A 124 8.94 -11.23 1.52
C ILE A 124 9.17 -12.49 0.69
N MET A 125 10.36 -12.69 0.13
CA MET A 125 10.65 -13.91 -0.63
C MET A 125 10.56 -15.17 0.23
N ASN A 126 11.01 -15.12 1.48
CA ASN A 126 10.86 -16.22 2.43
C ASN A 126 9.39 -16.50 2.76
N ALA A 127 8.59 -15.45 3.03
CA ALA A 127 7.15 -15.58 3.26
C ALA A 127 6.43 -16.20 2.04
N TYR A 128 6.80 -15.80 0.82
CA TYR A 128 6.24 -16.35 -0.41
C TYR A 128 6.60 -17.83 -0.62
N ARG A 129 7.86 -18.22 -0.38
CA ARG A 129 8.26 -19.63 -0.46
C ARG A 129 7.47 -20.48 0.53
N HIS A 130 7.30 -19.98 1.76
CA HIS A 130 6.48 -20.64 2.77
C HIS A 130 5.01 -20.76 2.32
N ALA A 131 4.41 -19.67 1.83
CA ALA A 131 3.02 -19.65 1.36
C ALA A 131 2.79 -20.66 0.22
N VAL A 132 3.73 -20.79 -0.71
CA VAL A 132 3.67 -21.81 -1.78
C VAL A 132 3.76 -23.22 -1.20
N GLN A 133 4.72 -23.48 -0.30
CA GLN A 133 4.89 -24.79 0.35
C GLN A 133 3.64 -25.21 1.15
N GLN A 134 3.01 -24.26 1.83
CA GLN A 134 1.80 -24.47 2.62
C GLN A 134 0.50 -24.35 1.80
N ARG A 135 0.59 -24.20 0.46
CA ARG A 135 -0.55 -24.13 -0.45
C ARG A 135 -1.56 -23.03 -0.13
N TYR A 136 -1.07 -21.87 0.28
CA TYR A 136 -1.89 -20.67 0.39
C TYR A 136 -2.51 -20.33 -0.97
N ARG A 137 -3.68 -19.72 -0.94
CA ARG A 137 -4.36 -19.21 -2.13
C ARG A 137 -3.83 -17.82 -2.44
N PHE A 138 -3.50 -17.55 -3.70
CA PHE A 138 -2.90 -16.28 -4.11
C PHE A 138 -3.93 -15.39 -4.82
N TYR A 139 -3.55 -14.15 -5.07
CA TYR A 139 -4.28 -13.19 -5.89
C TYR A 139 -5.56 -12.63 -5.24
N SER A 140 -6.48 -12.09 -6.04
CA SER A 140 -7.59 -11.23 -5.58
C SER A 140 -8.54 -11.91 -4.58
N TYR A 141 -8.74 -13.22 -4.69
CA TYR A 141 -9.66 -13.99 -3.84
C TYR A 141 -8.92 -15.00 -2.94
N GLY A 142 -7.60 -14.84 -2.82
CA GLY A 142 -6.75 -15.71 -2.04
C GLY A 142 -6.73 -15.37 -0.55
N ASP A 143 -5.66 -15.83 0.10
CA ASP A 143 -5.33 -15.49 1.48
C ASP A 143 -4.59 -14.13 1.54
N CYS A 144 -4.51 -13.59 2.74
CA CYS A 144 -3.87 -12.30 3.01
C CYS A 144 -2.56 -12.45 3.80
N MET A 145 -1.77 -11.39 3.75
CA MET A 145 -0.54 -11.19 4.48
C MET A 145 -0.63 -9.88 5.26
N LEU A 146 -0.33 -9.94 6.55
CA LEU A 146 -0.18 -8.79 7.44
C LEU A 146 1.30 -8.55 7.70
N ILE A 147 1.77 -7.35 7.39
CA ILE A 147 3.14 -6.88 7.58
C ILE A 147 3.13 -5.85 8.71
N LEU A 148 3.97 -6.03 9.73
CA LEU A 148 4.00 -5.27 10.98
C LEU A 148 5.34 -4.62 11.27
#